data_AF-A0A0M9FNZ0-F1
#
_entry.id   AF-A0A0M9FNZ0-F1
#
_cell.length_a   1.000
_cell.length_b   1.000
_cell.length_c   1.000
_cell.angle_alpha   90.00
_cell.angle_beta   90.00
_cell.angle_gamma   90.00
#
_symmetry.space_group_name_H-M   'P 1'
#
loop_
_entity.id
_entity.type
_entity.pdbx_description
1 polymer ?
#
loop_
_entity_poly.entity_id
_entity_poly.type
_entity_poly.pdbx_seq_one_letter_code
_entity_poly.pdbx_strand_id
1 'polypeptide(L)'
;MTDHGSALVVWGSTGRRLQFSRQDLRMPADLRDSPHFHFYEKQWDAVAGFWFNRVLKESSLQHLTVDRIVELIREDIAKRWEKRRREQSLHKKCTRLLQGNGPAGAPVHTILLTNVVALDSYAASTEDEKKELLRAVVERVEFVSKDTVSSWKVLVDDAAARAEASEEGAPLLKKSRSEGDNGEMSAEAPANGAPAAVFDDRVAVICALSSKAKAALAIAHLHGSKLDGRAVLCRFWGQS
;
A
#
# COMPACT_ATOMS: atom_id res chain seq x y z
N MET A 1 -38.34 32.77 -14.93
CA MET A 1 -39.05 31.76 -14.13
C MET A 1 -38.29 31.60 -12.83
N THR A 2 -38.91 32.00 -11.73
CA THR A 2 -38.31 32.10 -10.40
C THR A 2 -38.22 30.72 -9.77
N ASP A 3 -37.02 30.15 -9.71
CA ASP A 3 -36.74 28.94 -8.94
C ASP A 3 -36.93 29.25 -7.45
N HIS A 4 -37.99 28.72 -6.86
CA HIS A 4 -38.21 28.74 -5.42
C HIS A 4 -37.23 27.76 -4.76
N GLY A 5 -36.04 28.26 -4.44
CA GLY A 5 -35.06 27.54 -3.65
C GLY A 5 -35.66 27.12 -2.30
N SER A 6 -35.77 25.81 -2.09
CA SER A 6 -36.27 25.20 -0.87
C SER A 6 -35.30 25.47 0.30
N ALA A 7 -35.58 26.52 1.07
CA ALA A 7 -34.89 26.80 2.32
C ALA A 7 -35.54 26.00 3.44
N LEU A 8 -34.81 25.03 4.01
CA LEU A 8 -35.25 24.25 5.17
C LEU A 8 -34.82 24.98 6.45
N VAL A 9 -35.80 25.35 7.28
CA VAL A 9 -35.56 25.95 8.61
C VAL A 9 -35.70 24.86 9.66
N VAL A 10 -34.60 24.42 10.26
CA VAL A 10 -34.60 23.43 11.36
C VAL A 10 -34.49 24.16 12.70
N TRP A 11 -35.48 23.93 13.57
CA TRP A 11 -35.56 24.51 14.90
C TRP A 11 -34.88 23.57 15.92
N GLY A 12 -33.75 24.00 16.49
CA GLY A 12 -33.10 23.32 17.61
C GLY A 12 -33.34 24.07 18.93
N SER A 13 -33.47 23.33 20.03
CA SER A 13 -33.72 23.85 21.39
C SER A 13 -32.60 24.73 21.97
N THR A 14 -31.46 24.85 21.28
CA THR A 14 -30.26 25.60 21.72
C THR A 14 -30.08 26.95 21.00
N GLY A 15 -31.03 27.35 20.13
CA GLY A 15 -31.05 28.70 19.52
C GLY A 15 -29.96 28.99 18.47
N ARG A 16 -29.04 28.05 18.17
CA ARG A 16 -28.07 28.23 17.08
C ARG A 16 -28.67 27.81 15.73
N ARG A 17 -28.89 28.82 14.90
CA ARG A 17 -29.50 28.79 13.56
C ARG A 17 -28.53 28.16 12.55
N LEU A 18 -28.88 27.03 11.93
CA LEU A 18 -28.26 26.58 10.67
C LEU A 18 -28.76 27.51 9.55
N GLN A 19 -27.91 28.44 9.11
CA GLN A 19 -28.25 29.49 8.14
C GLN A 19 -27.84 29.16 6.71
N PHE A 20 -27.76 27.89 6.32
CA PHE A 20 -27.30 27.56 4.97
C PHE A 20 -28.08 26.41 4.34
N SER A 21 -28.27 26.54 3.05
CA SER A 21 -28.97 25.66 2.14
C SER A 21 -28.00 24.74 1.42
N ARG A 22 -28.53 23.74 0.69
CA ARG A 22 -27.70 22.93 -0.21
C ARG A 22 -26.97 23.78 -1.26
N GLN A 23 -27.51 24.94 -1.62
CA GLN A 23 -26.89 25.84 -2.59
C GLN A 23 -25.64 26.53 -2.05
N ASP A 24 -25.44 26.57 -0.74
CA ASP A 24 -24.24 27.15 -0.13
C ASP A 24 -23.06 26.14 -0.14
N LEU A 25 -23.35 24.86 -0.37
CA LEU A 25 -22.35 23.80 -0.57
C LEU A 25 -21.95 23.64 -2.05
N ARG A 26 -21.90 24.74 -2.81
CA ARG A 26 -21.43 24.72 -4.20
C ARG A 26 -19.94 24.39 -4.28
N MET A 27 -19.55 23.82 -5.41
CA MET A 27 -18.14 23.52 -5.69
C MET A 27 -17.33 24.83 -5.75
N PRO A 28 -16.29 24.98 -4.92
CA PRO A 28 -15.38 26.11 -5.00
C PRO A 28 -14.75 26.28 -6.38
N ALA A 29 -14.55 27.52 -6.80
CA ALA A 29 -14.01 27.84 -8.12
C ALA A 29 -12.53 27.44 -8.28
N ASP A 30 -11.75 27.46 -7.19
CA ASP A 30 -10.33 27.08 -7.15
C ASP A 30 -10.11 25.59 -7.48
N LEU A 31 -11.13 24.74 -7.32
CA LEU A 31 -11.01 23.33 -7.69
C LEU A 31 -10.88 23.11 -9.20
N ARG A 32 -11.19 24.11 -10.04
CA ARG A 32 -10.97 24.06 -11.49
C ARG A 32 -9.49 23.90 -11.85
N ASP A 33 -8.60 24.38 -10.99
CA ASP A 33 -7.15 24.29 -11.18
C ASP A 33 -6.59 22.95 -10.70
N SER A 34 -7.42 22.09 -10.09
CA SER A 34 -7.00 20.76 -9.64
C SER A 34 -6.74 19.83 -10.83
N PRO A 35 -5.64 19.03 -10.83
CA PRO A 35 -5.32 18.11 -11.92
C PRO A 35 -6.35 16.99 -12.11
N HIS A 36 -7.31 16.85 -11.20
CA HIS A 36 -8.40 15.88 -11.28
C HIS A 36 -9.77 16.54 -11.07
N PHE A 37 -9.91 17.79 -11.52
CA PHE A 37 -11.15 18.57 -11.50
C PHE A 37 -12.38 17.78 -11.98
N HIS A 38 -12.30 17.08 -13.11
CA HIS A 38 -13.45 16.31 -13.62
C HIS A 38 -13.93 15.19 -12.67
N PHE A 39 -13.08 14.73 -11.75
CA PHE A 39 -13.52 13.80 -10.71
C PHE A 39 -14.31 14.53 -9.63
N TYR A 40 -13.86 15.73 -9.22
CA TYR A 40 -14.62 16.60 -8.33
C TYR A 40 -15.98 16.95 -8.91
N GLU A 41 -16.00 17.44 -10.14
CA GLU A 41 -17.22 17.81 -10.87
C GLU A 41 -18.26 16.67 -10.87
N LYS A 42 -17.82 15.44 -11.14
CA LYS A 42 -18.69 14.25 -11.16
C LYS A 42 -19.17 13.77 -9.79
N GLN A 43 -18.45 14.10 -8.72
CA GLN A 43 -18.75 13.60 -7.37
C GLN A 43 -19.42 14.66 -6.48
N TRP A 44 -19.26 15.93 -6.81
CA TRP A 44 -19.58 17.04 -5.91
C TRP A 44 -21.03 17.00 -5.43
N ASP A 45 -22.00 16.98 -6.35
CA ASP A 45 -23.41 17.04 -5.97
C ASP A 45 -23.86 15.88 -5.07
N ALA A 46 -23.36 14.68 -5.35
CA ALA A 46 -23.67 13.49 -4.56
C ALA A 46 -23.07 13.59 -3.15
N VAL A 47 -21.80 14.02 -3.04
CA VAL A 47 -21.09 14.13 -1.76
C VAL A 47 -21.63 15.32 -0.95
N ALA A 48 -21.87 16.47 -1.57
CA ALA A 48 -22.50 17.62 -0.95
C ALA A 48 -23.90 17.29 -0.42
N GLY A 49 -24.71 16.54 -1.19
CA GLY A 49 -26.01 16.04 -0.73
C GLY A 49 -25.90 15.11 0.48
N PHE A 50 -24.90 14.22 0.49
CA PHE A 50 -24.61 13.36 1.64
C PHE A 50 -24.23 14.19 2.88
N TRP A 51 -23.30 15.14 2.75
CA TRP A 51 -22.86 15.99 3.85
C TRP A 51 -23.96 16.90 4.37
N PHE A 52 -24.80 17.46 3.49
CA PHE A 52 -25.96 18.24 3.89
C PHE A 52 -26.91 17.42 4.78
N ASN A 53 -27.28 16.22 4.35
CA ASN A 53 -28.13 15.32 5.13
C ASN A 53 -27.47 14.90 6.45
N ARG A 54 -26.14 14.74 6.46
CA ARG A 54 -25.37 14.38 7.64
C ARG A 54 -25.36 15.50 8.67
N VAL A 55 -25.15 16.75 8.26
CA VAL A 55 -25.19 17.94 9.12
C VAL A 55 -26.57 18.10 9.77
N LEU A 56 -27.64 17.83 9.02
CA LEU A 56 -29.01 17.88 9.58
C LEU A 56 -29.25 16.87 10.70
N LYS A 57 -28.54 15.74 10.69
CA LYS A 57 -28.72 14.64 11.65
C LYS A 57 -27.75 14.68 12.82
N GLU A 58 -26.52 15.15 12.60
CA GLU A 58 -25.44 15.13 13.59
C GLU A 58 -25.24 16.51 14.21
N SER A 59 -25.67 16.68 15.47
CA SER A 59 -25.57 17.95 16.21
C SER A 59 -24.16 18.52 16.29
N SER A 60 -23.15 17.65 16.38
CA SER A 60 -21.72 18.04 16.39
C SER A 60 -21.29 18.77 15.13
N LEU A 61 -21.91 18.47 13.97
CA LEU A 61 -21.59 19.11 12.70
C LEU A 61 -22.33 20.42 12.49
N GLN A 62 -23.40 20.68 13.25
CA GLN A 62 -24.25 21.88 13.09
C GLN A 62 -23.56 23.16 13.55
N HIS A 63 -22.46 23.06 14.27
CA HIS A 63 -21.65 24.19 14.72
C HIS A 63 -20.54 24.58 13.73
N LEU A 64 -20.35 23.80 12.66
CA LEU A 64 -19.36 24.09 11.64
C LEU A 64 -19.83 25.20 10.70
N THR A 65 -18.89 26.01 10.22
CA THR A 65 -19.15 26.98 9.15
C THR A 65 -19.35 26.26 7.81
N VAL A 66 -20.02 26.92 6.86
CA VAL A 66 -20.21 26.40 5.49
C VAL A 66 -18.88 26.07 4.86
N ASP A 67 -17.90 26.99 4.93
CA ASP A 67 -16.55 26.79 4.39
C ASP A 67 -15.91 25.53 4.96
N ARG A 68 -16.10 25.25 6.27
CA ARG A 68 -15.53 24.05 6.88
C ARG A 68 -16.20 22.78 6.37
N ILE A 69 -17.50 22.82 6.10
CA ILE A 69 -18.23 21.68 5.52
C ILE A 69 -17.81 21.46 4.06
N VAL A 70 -17.60 22.54 3.30
CA VAL A 70 -17.06 22.50 1.93
C VAL A 70 -15.67 21.90 1.90
N GLU A 71 -14.78 22.25 2.85
CA GLU A 71 -13.48 21.62 2.99
C GLU A 71 -13.58 20.12 3.32
N LEU A 72 -14.52 19.71 4.17
CA LEU A 72 -14.76 18.28 4.44
C LEU A 72 -15.25 17.52 3.20
N ILE A 73 -16.10 18.13 2.37
CA ILE A 73 -16.52 17.59 1.07
C ILE A 73 -15.31 17.45 0.14
N ARG A 74 -14.47 18.49 0.06
CA ARG A 74 -13.23 18.49 -0.73
C ARG A 74 -12.30 17.36 -0.32
N GLU A 75 -12.06 17.19 0.98
CA GLU A 75 -11.24 16.12 1.54
C GLU A 75 -11.82 14.72 1.27
N ASP A 76 -13.14 14.54 1.40
CA ASP A 76 -13.79 13.24 1.14
C ASP A 76 -13.63 12.85 -0.33
N ILE A 77 -13.89 13.77 -1.26
CA ILE A 77 -13.69 13.51 -2.69
C ILE A 77 -12.21 13.23 -3.01
N ALA A 78 -11.27 13.99 -2.42
CA ALA A 78 -9.84 13.74 -2.58
C ALA A 78 -9.45 12.31 -2.14
N LYS A 79 -9.90 11.91 -0.95
CA LYS A 79 -9.68 10.56 -0.39
C LYS A 79 -10.26 9.47 -1.29
N ARG A 80 -11.45 9.69 -1.86
CA ARG A 80 -12.07 8.76 -2.83
C ARG A 80 -11.25 8.66 -4.12
N TRP A 81 -10.73 9.78 -4.63
CA TRP A 81 -9.85 9.79 -5.80
C TRP A 81 -8.55 9.02 -5.55
N GLU A 82 -7.87 9.29 -4.44
CA GLU A 82 -6.65 8.58 -4.05
C GLU A 82 -6.88 7.08 -3.89
N LYS A 83 -7.98 6.70 -3.23
CA LYS A 83 -8.37 5.29 -3.09
C LYS A 83 -8.56 4.64 -4.46
N ARG A 84 -9.31 5.28 -5.37
CA ARG A 84 -9.53 4.77 -6.73
C ARG A 84 -8.22 4.64 -7.51
N ARG A 85 -7.32 5.63 -7.42
CA ARG A 85 -6.00 5.59 -8.06
C ARG A 85 -5.14 4.44 -7.53
N ARG A 86 -5.14 4.23 -6.22
CA ARG A 86 -4.42 3.13 -5.56
C ARG A 86 -4.95 1.77 -6.02
N GLU A 87 -6.27 1.60 -6.02
CA GLU A 87 -6.94 0.37 -6.47
C GLU A 87 -6.68 0.09 -7.96
N GLN A 88 -6.76 1.10 -8.83
CA GLN A 88 -6.43 0.95 -10.25
C GLN A 88 -4.96 0.57 -10.48
N SER A 89 -4.03 1.18 -9.72
CA SER A 89 -2.61 0.83 -9.79
C SER A 89 -2.39 -0.63 -9.38
N LEU A 90 -2.99 -1.06 -8.27
CA LEU A 90 -2.93 -2.43 -7.80
C LEU A 90 -3.52 -3.41 -8.81
N HIS A 91 -4.68 -3.09 -9.38
CA HIS A 91 -5.30 -3.91 -10.41
C HIS A 91 -4.38 -4.08 -11.62
N LYS A 92 -3.79 -2.99 -12.15
CA LYS A 92 -2.83 -3.04 -13.24
C LYS A 92 -1.59 -3.88 -12.89
N LYS A 93 -1.06 -3.74 -11.67
CA LYS A 93 0.07 -4.56 -11.18
C LYS A 93 -0.30 -6.04 -11.14
N CYS A 94 -1.45 -6.39 -10.56
CA CYS A 94 -1.93 -7.78 -10.47
C CYS A 94 -2.13 -8.39 -11.86
N THR A 95 -2.79 -7.68 -12.77
CA THR A 95 -3.01 -8.14 -14.14
C THR A 95 -1.68 -8.42 -14.84
N ARG A 96 -0.69 -7.51 -14.70
CA ARG A 96 0.65 -7.72 -15.26
C ARG A 96 1.38 -8.91 -14.63
N LEU A 97 1.26 -9.10 -13.32
CA LEU A 97 1.85 -10.24 -12.61
C LEU A 97 1.28 -11.58 -13.08
N LEU A 98 0.01 -11.62 -13.50
CA LEU A 98 -0.65 -12.84 -13.96
C LEU A 98 -0.42 -13.16 -15.45
N GLN A 99 0.07 -12.20 -16.25
CA GLN A 99 0.16 -12.32 -17.71
C GLN A 99 1.46 -12.97 -18.22
N GLY A 100 2.52 -13.11 -17.41
CA GLY A 100 3.76 -13.74 -17.89
C GLY A 100 4.85 -13.92 -16.85
N ASN A 101 5.99 -14.45 -17.28
CA ASN A 101 7.19 -14.65 -16.46
C ASN A 101 7.98 -13.34 -16.37
N GLY A 102 7.54 -12.45 -15.49
CA GLY A 102 8.25 -11.23 -15.15
C GLY A 102 9.34 -11.46 -14.09
N PRO A 103 9.96 -10.38 -13.58
CA PRO A 103 10.94 -10.46 -12.48
C PRO A 103 10.36 -11.06 -11.19
N ALA A 104 9.04 -11.10 -11.05
CA ALA A 104 8.35 -11.75 -9.94
C ALA A 104 8.23 -13.28 -10.10
N GLY A 105 8.73 -13.87 -11.20
CA GLY A 105 8.61 -15.30 -11.49
C GLY A 105 7.30 -15.67 -12.19
N ALA A 106 7.12 -16.98 -12.44
CA ALA A 106 5.92 -17.52 -13.06
C ALA A 106 4.73 -17.46 -12.09
N PRO A 107 3.48 -17.21 -12.56
CA PRO A 107 2.33 -17.13 -11.67
C PRO A 107 1.99 -18.47 -11.01
N VAL A 108 2.15 -18.55 -9.69
CA VAL A 108 1.79 -19.72 -8.85
C VAL A 108 0.99 -19.24 -7.63
N HIS A 109 0.37 -20.17 -6.89
CA HIS A 109 -0.41 -19.87 -5.68
C HIS A 109 0.46 -19.66 -4.42
N THR A 110 1.77 -19.82 -4.55
CA THR A 110 2.77 -19.68 -3.48
C THR A 110 3.64 -18.45 -3.70
N ILE A 111 3.97 -17.76 -2.60
CA ILE A 111 4.81 -16.56 -2.60
C ILE A 111 6.04 -16.75 -1.70
N LEU A 112 7.13 -16.08 -2.05
CA LEU A 112 8.36 -15.96 -1.23
C LEU A 112 8.52 -14.50 -0.84
N LEU A 113 8.63 -14.24 0.47
CA LEU A 113 8.99 -12.95 1.04
C LEU A 113 10.43 -13.03 1.55
N THR A 114 11.24 -12.04 1.19
CA THR A 114 12.65 -11.90 1.60
C THR A 114 12.89 -10.48 2.12
N ASN A 115 14.00 -10.28 2.83
CA ASN A 115 14.33 -9.00 3.48
C ASN A 115 13.29 -8.54 4.49
N VAL A 116 12.63 -9.49 5.16
CA VAL A 116 11.71 -9.24 6.27
C VAL A 116 12.44 -8.98 7.59
N VAL A 117 13.62 -9.59 7.77
CA VAL A 117 14.49 -9.46 8.94
C VAL A 117 15.94 -9.74 8.50
N ALA A 118 16.93 -9.17 9.19
CA ALA A 118 18.33 -9.54 8.97
C ALA A 118 18.62 -10.91 9.61
N LEU A 119 19.53 -11.70 9.03
CA LEU A 119 19.91 -13.00 9.58
C LEU A 119 20.42 -12.87 11.01
N ASP A 120 21.31 -11.90 11.27
CA ASP A 120 21.94 -11.74 12.58
C ASP A 120 20.90 -11.43 13.67
N SER A 121 19.91 -10.58 13.33
CA SER A 121 18.77 -10.29 14.21
C SER A 121 17.89 -11.52 14.41
N TYR A 122 17.58 -12.25 13.33
CA TYR A 122 16.76 -13.46 13.42
C TYR A 122 17.44 -14.58 14.21
N ALA A 123 18.75 -14.74 14.08
CA ALA A 123 19.54 -15.72 14.82
C ALA A 123 19.66 -15.38 16.31
N ALA A 124 19.79 -14.08 16.63
CA ALA A 124 19.82 -13.59 18.01
C ALA A 124 18.45 -13.61 18.70
N SER A 125 17.34 -13.62 17.94
CA SER A 125 15.99 -13.64 18.47
C SER A 125 15.64 -14.94 19.19
N THR A 126 14.86 -14.80 20.26
CA THR A 126 14.24 -15.93 20.96
C THR A 126 13.23 -16.65 20.08
N GLU A 127 12.88 -17.89 20.44
CA GLU A 127 11.86 -18.65 19.70
C GLU A 127 10.48 -17.99 19.73
N ASP A 128 10.15 -17.28 20.81
CA ASP A 128 8.87 -16.57 20.90
C ASP A 128 8.86 -15.29 20.04
N GLU A 129 9.97 -14.56 19.97
CA GLU A 129 10.13 -13.42 19.04
C GLU A 129 10.07 -13.86 17.58
N LYS A 130 10.70 -14.99 17.23
CA LYS A 130 10.61 -15.58 15.89
C LYS A 130 9.17 -15.94 15.54
N LYS A 131 8.44 -16.57 16.46
CA LYS A 131 7.01 -16.90 16.25
C LYS A 131 6.15 -15.64 16.09
N GLU A 132 6.40 -14.59 16.87
CA GLU A 132 5.69 -13.32 16.77
C GLU A 132 5.93 -12.66 15.41
N LEU A 133 7.19 -12.59 14.98
CA LEU A 133 7.57 -12.07 13.65
C LEU A 133 6.83 -12.84 12.55
N LEU A 134 6.85 -14.17 12.61
CA LEU A 134 6.21 -15.01 11.60
C LEU A 134 4.69 -14.85 11.60
N ARG A 135 4.06 -14.74 12.77
CA ARG A 135 2.64 -14.43 12.89
C ARG A 135 2.33 -13.08 12.24
N ALA A 136 3.09 -12.04 12.58
CA ALA A 136 2.88 -10.71 12.00
C ALA A 136 3.06 -10.70 10.47
N VAL A 137 4.02 -11.44 9.94
CA VAL A 137 4.21 -11.61 8.49
C VAL A 137 3.00 -12.32 7.86
N VAL A 138 2.55 -13.42 8.45
CA VAL A 138 1.41 -14.21 7.93
C VAL A 138 0.12 -13.39 7.99
N GLU A 139 -0.21 -12.78 9.13
CA GLU A 139 -1.38 -11.91 9.29
C GLU A 139 -1.35 -10.76 8.26
N ARG A 140 -0.16 -10.21 8.00
CA ARG A 140 0.00 -9.17 7.00
C ARG A 140 -0.29 -9.67 5.59
N VAL A 141 0.17 -10.88 5.24
CA VAL A 141 -0.13 -11.54 3.96
C VAL A 141 -1.64 -11.80 3.82
N GLU A 142 -2.28 -12.31 4.87
CA GLU A 142 -3.71 -12.60 4.89
C GLU A 142 -4.55 -11.33 4.70
N PHE A 143 -4.21 -10.27 5.41
CA PHE A 143 -4.88 -8.98 5.31
C PHE A 143 -4.84 -8.40 3.89
N VAL A 144 -3.66 -8.39 3.25
CA VAL A 144 -3.51 -7.78 1.91
C VAL A 144 -4.06 -8.65 0.79
N SER A 145 -3.97 -9.97 0.92
CA SER A 145 -4.50 -10.91 -0.07
C SER A 145 -6.02 -11.12 0.09
N LYS A 146 -6.58 -10.75 1.25
CA LYS A 146 -7.96 -11.07 1.65
C LYS A 146 -8.19 -12.58 1.53
N ASP A 147 -7.25 -13.36 2.03
CA ASP A 147 -7.20 -14.82 1.95
C ASP A 147 -6.58 -15.38 3.23
N THR A 148 -6.81 -16.65 3.52
CA THR A 148 -6.17 -17.36 4.63
C THR A 148 -4.95 -18.12 4.09
N VAL A 149 -3.82 -18.02 4.78
CA VAL A 149 -2.60 -18.74 4.40
C VAL A 149 -2.76 -20.21 4.79
N SER A 150 -2.75 -21.11 3.81
CA SER A 150 -2.98 -22.54 4.04
C SER A 150 -1.76 -23.23 4.68
N SER A 151 -0.56 -22.77 4.35
CA SER A 151 0.68 -23.20 4.97
C SER A 151 1.78 -22.15 4.79
N TRP A 152 2.76 -22.17 5.68
CA TRP A 152 3.94 -21.32 5.57
C TRP A 152 5.18 -22.07 6.03
N LYS A 153 6.35 -21.66 5.50
CA LYS A 153 7.66 -22.25 5.82
C LYS A 153 8.71 -21.15 5.87
N VAL A 154 9.65 -21.25 6.79
CA VAL A 154 10.84 -20.38 6.84
C VAL A 154 12.01 -21.10 6.18
N LEU A 155 12.74 -20.38 5.33
CA LEU A 155 14.02 -20.79 4.80
C LEU A 155 15.09 -19.86 5.40
N VAL A 156 16.13 -20.45 5.96
CA VAL A 156 17.28 -19.74 6.51
C VAL A 156 18.51 -20.24 5.77
N ASP A 157 19.24 -19.36 5.08
CA ASP A 157 20.53 -19.69 4.47
C ASP A 157 21.62 -19.61 5.55
N ASP A 158 21.81 -20.73 6.22
CA ASP A 158 22.86 -20.87 7.23
C ASP A 158 24.18 -21.23 6.51
N ALA A 159 24.97 -20.22 6.21
CA ALA A 159 26.27 -20.40 5.55
C ALA A 159 27.22 -21.34 6.33
N ALA A 160 27.00 -21.50 7.65
CA ALA A 160 27.74 -22.44 8.49
C ALA A 160 27.52 -23.91 8.07
N ALA A 161 26.31 -24.30 7.63
CA ALA A 161 26.04 -25.65 7.17
C ALA A 161 26.68 -25.97 5.80
N ARG A 162 26.96 -24.95 4.99
CA ARG A 162 27.67 -25.09 3.71
C ARG A 162 29.18 -25.29 3.88
N ALA A 163 29.78 -24.82 4.97
CA ALA A 163 31.21 -25.01 5.23
C ALA A 163 31.51 -26.48 5.59
N GLU A 164 30.65 -27.15 6.36
CA GLU A 164 30.81 -28.57 6.70
C GLU A 164 30.43 -29.52 5.54
N ALA A 165 29.49 -29.11 4.67
CA ALA A 165 29.10 -29.91 3.50
C ALA A 165 30.01 -29.72 2.27
N SER A 166 30.97 -28.79 2.32
CA SER A 166 31.84 -28.46 1.17
C SER A 166 33.25 -29.06 1.26
N GLU A 167 33.51 -29.97 2.21
CA GLU A 167 34.75 -30.78 2.21
C GLU A 167 34.76 -31.91 1.15
N GLU A 168 33.63 -32.19 0.48
CA GLU A 168 33.59 -33.09 -0.69
C GLU A 168 33.12 -32.38 -1.97
N GLY A 169 34.06 -31.71 -2.65
CA GLY A 169 34.13 -31.74 -4.13
C GLY A 169 33.28 -30.79 -5.00
N ALA A 170 33.61 -29.49 -5.00
CA ALA A 170 33.53 -28.51 -6.13
C ALA A 170 32.17 -28.17 -6.81
N PRO A 171 32.06 -27.09 -7.64
CA PRO A 171 32.94 -25.92 -7.85
C PRO A 171 32.28 -24.55 -7.57
N LEU A 172 33.14 -23.55 -7.37
CA LEU A 172 32.85 -22.11 -7.25
C LEU A 172 31.97 -21.56 -8.38
N LEU A 173 30.77 -21.08 -8.05
CA LEU A 173 29.93 -20.30 -8.94
C LEU A 173 30.45 -18.85 -9.05
N LYS A 174 30.81 -18.49 -10.28
CA LYS A 174 31.37 -17.22 -10.73
C LYS A 174 30.53 -16.01 -10.29
N LYS A 175 31.19 -15.07 -9.62
CA LYS A 175 30.80 -13.66 -9.54
C LYS A 175 30.71 -13.08 -10.95
N SER A 176 29.52 -12.79 -11.45
CA SER A 176 29.36 -12.00 -12.68
C SER A 176 29.58 -10.53 -12.36
N ARG A 177 30.81 -10.08 -12.62
CA ARG A 177 31.24 -8.70 -12.73
C ARG A 177 30.68 -8.14 -14.05
N SER A 178 29.84 -7.11 -13.98
CA SER A 178 29.43 -6.30 -15.13
C SER A 178 30.16 -4.97 -15.06
N GLU A 179 31.20 -4.81 -15.87
CA GLU A 179 31.87 -3.53 -16.17
C GLU A 179 31.80 -3.29 -17.69
N GLY A 180 31.60 -2.02 -18.07
CA GLY A 180 31.60 -1.46 -19.43
C GLY A 180 30.35 -0.60 -19.68
N ASP A 181 30.27 0.72 -19.49
CA ASP A 181 31.16 1.92 -19.58
C ASP A 181 30.86 2.80 -20.82
N ASN A 182 30.94 4.13 -20.58
CA ASN A 182 30.82 5.33 -21.42
C ASN A 182 29.42 5.96 -21.63
N GLY A 183 29.14 7.22 -21.24
CA GLY A 183 30.01 8.25 -20.66
C GLY A 183 29.29 9.58 -20.32
N GLU A 184 30.02 10.36 -19.51
CA GLU A 184 30.09 11.83 -19.34
C GLU A 184 29.03 12.67 -18.58
N MET A 185 29.53 13.21 -17.44
CA MET A 185 29.36 14.54 -16.83
C MET A 185 27.97 15.01 -16.36
N SER A 186 27.78 15.06 -15.03
CA SER A 186 27.84 16.35 -14.32
C SER A 186 27.91 16.13 -12.80
N ALA A 187 28.83 16.84 -12.16
CA ALA A 187 29.06 16.82 -10.73
C ALA A 187 28.02 17.65 -9.99
N GLU A 188 27.34 17.06 -9.00
CA GLU A 188 26.99 17.70 -7.73
C GLU A 188 26.51 16.61 -6.76
N ALA A 189 27.39 16.26 -5.82
CA ALA A 189 27.05 15.39 -4.71
C ALA A 189 26.44 16.23 -3.58
N PRO A 190 25.26 15.87 -3.03
CA PRO A 190 24.98 16.15 -1.64
C PRO A 190 25.43 14.94 -0.83
N ALA A 191 26.52 15.14 -0.10
CA ALA A 191 26.89 14.30 1.03
C ALA A 191 25.72 14.31 2.04
N ASN A 192 25.01 13.19 2.12
CA ASN A 192 24.29 12.77 3.31
C ASN A 192 24.18 11.25 3.26
N GLY A 193 25.15 10.61 3.91
CA GLY A 193 25.18 9.17 4.12
C GLY A 193 24.04 8.75 5.04
N ALA A 194 22.86 8.53 4.46
CA ALA A 194 21.97 7.53 4.99
C ALA A 194 22.65 6.17 4.77
N PRO A 195 22.80 5.31 5.79
CA PRO A 195 23.34 3.98 5.57
C PRO A 195 22.49 3.30 4.50
N ALA A 196 23.15 2.84 3.43
CA ALA A 196 22.49 2.07 2.40
C ALA A 196 21.73 0.94 3.10
N ALA A 197 20.41 0.87 2.88
CA ALA A 197 19.59 -0.14 3.53
C ALA A 197 20.15 -1.52 3.16
N VAL A 198 20.79 -2.20 4.12
CA VAL A 198 21.45 -3.48 3.92
C VAL A 198 20.37 -4.49 3.56
N PHE A 199 20.29 -4.87 2.29
CA PHE A 199 19.38 -5.92 1.83
C PHE A 199 19.91 -7.28 2.31
N ASP A 200 19.04 -8.07 2.94
CA ASP A 200 19.38 -9.41 3.44
C ASP A 200 18.28 -10.39 3.03
N ASP A 201 18.61 -11.34 2.15
CA ASP A 201 17.69 -12.38 1.66
C ASP A 201 17.92 -13.75 2.30
N ARG A 202 18.79 -13.83 3.31
CA ARG A 202 19.14 -15.09 3.99
C ARG A 202 18.03 -15.63 4.88
N VAL A 203 17.04 -14.81 5.23
CA VAL A 203 15.79 -15.25 5.88
C VAL A 203 14.63 -15.01 4.93
N ALA A 204 13.95 -16.08 4.55
CA ALA A 204 12.81 -16.04 3.65
C ALA A 204 11.60 -16.75 4.24
N VAL A 205 10.42 -16.22 3.98
CA VAL A 205 9.13 -16.81 4.38
C VAL A 205 8.35 -17.17 3.13
N ILE A 206 7.98 -18.44 3.02
CA ILE A 206 7.10 -18.95 1.98
C ILE A 206 5.68 -19.00 2.54
N CYS A 207 4.71 -18.50 1.79
CA CYS A 207 3.28 -18.63 2.11
C CYS A 207 2.52 -19.23 0.93
N ALA A 208 1.65 -20.21 1.22
CA ALA A 208 0.72 -20.79 0.26
C ALA A 208 -0.67 -20.13 0.39
N LEU A 209 -1.23 -19.69 -0.73
CA LEU A 209 -2.53 -19.04 -0.83
C LEU A 209 -3.50 -19.90 -1.64
N SER A 210 -4.79 -19.59 -1.59
CA SER A 210 -5.84 -20.38 -2.27
C SER A 210 -5.74 -20.35 -3.80
N SER A 211 -5.11 -19.31 -4.37
CA SER A 211 -4.98 -19.18 -5.82
C SER A 211 -3.83 -18.25 -6.25
N LYS A 212 -3.41 -18.38 -7.51
CA LYS A 212 -2.44 -17.47 -8.13
C LYS A 212 -2.89 -16.01 -8.16
N ALA A 213 -4.19 -15.75 -8.21
CA ALA A 213 -4.73 -14.39 -8.16
C ALA A 213 -4.54 -13.74 -6.78
N LYS A 214 -4.70 -14.53 -5.70
CA LYS A 214 -4.45 -14.09 -4.33
C LYS A 214 -2.96 -13.87 -4.07
N ALA A 215 -2.11 -14.76 -4.60
CA ALA A 215 -0.66 -14.58 -4.60
C ALA A 215 -0.21 -13.32 -5.34
N ALA A 216 -0.76 -13.07 -6.54
CA ALA A 216 -0.49 -11.85 -7.29
C ALA A 216 -0.90 -10.58 -6.51
N LEU A 217 -2.03 -10.62 -5.82
CA LEU A 217 -2.49 -9.52 -4.98
C LEU A 217 -1.55 -9.28 -3.79
N ALA A 218 -1.12 -10.34 -3.11
CA ALA A 218 -0.12 -10.25 -2.04
C ALA A 218 1.19 -9.63 -2.54
N ILE A 219 1.72 -10.10 -3.67
CA ILE A 219 2.94 -9.55 -4.29
C ILE A 219 2.75 -8.07 -4.64
N ALA A 220 1.65 -7.69 -5.27
CA ALA A 220 1.39 -6.31 -5.69
C ALA A 220 1.32 -5.32 -4.51
N HIS A 221 0.91 -5.79 -3.33
CA HIS A 221 0.85 -5.00 -2.10
C HIS A 221 2.17 -4.99 -1.32
N LEU A 222 2.83 -6.14 -1.20
CA LEU A 222 3.95 -6.33 -0.27
C LEU A 222 5.30 -5.99 -0.88
N HIS A 223 5.46 -6.19 -2.19
CA HIS A 223 6.72 -5.91 -2.87
C HIS A 223 7.07 -4.41 -2.78
N GLY A 224 8.23 -4.11 -2.18
CA GLY A 224 8.69 -2.74 -1.90
C GLY A 224 8.00 -2.07 -0.71
N SER A 225 7.06 -2.74 -0.04
CA SER A 225 6.48 -2.24 1.20
C SER A 225 7.45 -2.37 2.36
N LYS A 226 7.27 -1.55 3.41
CA LYS A 226 8.12 -1.61 4.61
C LYS A 226 7.54 -2.57 5.63
N LEU A 227 8.36 -3.51 6.08
CA LEU A 227 8.12 -4.37 7.25
C LEU A 227 9.32 -4.24 8.16
N ASP A 228 9.09 -3.84 9.41
CA ASP A 228 10.14 -3.52 10.39
C ASP A 228 11.23 -2.56 9.84
N GLY A 229 10.80 -1.53 9.12
CA GLY A 229 11.70 -0.55 8.49
C GLY A 229 12.42 -1.03 7.22
N ARG A 230 12.35 -2.32 6.87
CA ARG A 230 13.01 -2.94 5.71
C ARG A 230 12.07 -3.04 4.51
N ALA A 231 12.58 -2.83 3.30
CA ALA A 231 11.81 -2.98 2.07
C ALA A 231 11.72 -4.47 1.68
N VAL A 232 10.51 -5.02 1.76
CA VAL A 232 10.26 -6.45 1.49
C VAL A 232 10.33 -6.74 0.00
N LEU A 233 11.06 -7.78 -0.37
CA LEU A 233 11.01 -8.34 -1.72
C LEU A 233 10.06 -9.54 -1.73
N CYS A 234 8.96 -9.42 -2.48
CA CYS A 234 7.94 -10.46 -2.62
C CYS A 234 7.85 -10.92 -4.08
N ARG A 235 7.85 -12.24 -4.32
CA ARG A 235 7.78 -12.87 -5.64
C ARG A 235 7.01 -14.20 -5.59
N PHE A 236 6.63 -14.74 -6.74
CA PHE A 236 6.09 -16.09 -6.82
C PHE A 236 7.17 -17.12 -6.47
N TRP A 237 6.76 -18.23 -5.86
CA TRP A 237 7.61 -19.35 -5.54
C TRP A 237 7.05 -20.63 -6.16
N GLY A 238 7.72 -21.14 -7.19
CA GLY A 238 7.49 -22.49 -7.69
C GLY A 238 8.64 -23.38 -7.25
N GLN A 239 8.35 -24.58 -6.77
CA GLN A 239 9.36 -25.64 -6.74
C GLN A 239 9.59 -26.05 -8.20
N SER A 240 10.69 -25.59 -8.77
CA SER A 240 11.27 -26.17 -9.98
C SER A 240 12.08 -27.40 -9.62
#